data_AF-A0A9P0BH68-F1
#
_entry.id   AF-A0A9P0BH68-F1
#
_cell.length_a   1.000
_cell.length_b   1.000
_cell.length_c   1.000
_cell.angle_alpha   90.00
_cell.angle_beta   90.00
_cell.angle_gamma   90.00
#
_symmetry.space_group_name_H-M   'P 1'
#
loop_
_entity.id
_entity.type
_entity.pdbx_description
1 polymer ?
#
loop_
_entity_poly.entity_id
_entity_poly.type
_entity_poly.pdbx_seq_one_letter_code
_entity_poly.pdbx_strand_id
1 'polypeptide(L)'
;MKDENNGVPMTDYVGLKSKLYSTKVLQTEEDVTKNRKKMQDAKYDDEEIDAEIKNMVITKKAKGVKSSILKTEITFEDYDECLDSFKQKIVSQHLIRSEKHQVHSIIQQKIGLSYEDDKRYLISGTDNTLPWGHNAIPSTSSKKKDGCRCSH
;
A
#
# COMPACT_ATOMS: atom_id res chain seq x y z
N MET A 1 24.84 -2.28 -7.35
CA MET A 1 23.56 -1.75 -6.82
C MET A 1 22.48 -2.13 -7.84
N LYS A 2 21.36 -2.70 -7.42
CA LYS A 2 20.29 -3.13 -8.35
C LYS A 2 19.38 -1.93 -8.62
N ASP A 3 19.12 -1.65 -9.89
CA ASP A 3 18.16 -0.63 -10.29
C ASP A 3 16.74 -1.19 -10.17
N GLU A 4 15.90 -0.56 -9.33
CA GLU A 4 14.51 -0.99 -9.12
C GLU A 4 13.58 -0.55 -10.26
N ASN A 5 13.97 0.49 -11.01
CA ASN A 5 13.14 1.11 -12.05
C ASN A 5 13.69 0.88 -13.46
N ASN A 6 14.69 0.01 -13.63
CA ASN A 6 15.29 -0.35 -14.93
C ASN A 6 15.72 0.87 -15.77
N GLY A 7 16.30 1.90 -15.14
CA GLY A 7 16.80 3.10 -15.79
C GLY A 7 15.75 4.18 -15.99
N VAL A 8 14.51 3.93 -15.59
CA VAL A 8 13.40 4.87 -15.75
C VAL A 8 13.33 5.84 -14.57
N PRO A 9 13.34 7.16 -14.81
CA PRO A 9 13.26 8.14 -13.73
C PRO A 9 11.90 8.10 -13.03
N MET A 10 11.93 8.21 -11.71
CA MET A 10 10.73 8.38 -10.88
C MET A 10 10.24 9.82 -10.99
N THR A 11 8.95 10.01 -11.26
CA THR A 11 8.33 11.34 -11.35
C THR A 11 7.74 11.79 -10.03
N ASP A 12 7.05 10.87 -9.34
CA ASP A 12 6.32 11.15 -8.12
C ASP A 12 6.56 10.07 -7.07
N TYR A 13 6.58 10.49 -5.81
CA TYR A 13 6.79 9.62 -4.66
C TYR A 13 5.92 10.04 -3.49
N VAL A 14 5.17 9.09 -2.93
CA VAL A 14 4.44 9.27 -1.67
C VAL A 14 4.83 8.15 -0.71
N GLY A 15 5.44 8.52 0.41
CA GLY A 15 5.90 7.59 1.44
C GLY A 15 5.19 7.84 2.77
N LEU A 16 4.51 6.82 3.28
CA LEU A 16 3.83 6.89 4.57
C LEU A 16 4.70 6.28 5.69
N LYS A 17 5.20 5.06 5.47
CA LYS A 17 6.12 4.38 6.41
C LYS A 17 6.99 3.36 5.69
N SER A 18 7.88 2.71 6.46
CA SER A 18 8.70 1.61 5.92
C SER A 18 7.83 0.55 5.22
N LYS A 19 8.09 0.32 3.92
CA LYS A 19 7.33 -0.61 3.06
C LYS A 19 5.84 -0.24 2.90
N LEU A 20 5.50 1.04 3.05
CA LEU A 20 4.20 1.62 2.74
C LEU A 20 4.41 2.90 1.92
N TYR A 21 4.41 2.77 0.60
CA TYR A 21 4.70 3.87 -0.33
C TYR A 21 4.13 3.59 -1.72
N SER A 22 4.02 4.64 -2.52
CA SER A 22 3.62 4.58 -3.92
C SER A 22 4.54 5.45 -4.78
N THR A 23 4.89 4.98 -5.97
CA THR A 23 5.79 5.69 -6.89
C THR A 23 5.22 5.71 -8.31
N LYS A 24 5.40 6.80 -9.03
CA LYS A 24 5.13 6.91 -10.47
C LYS A 24 6.46 7.00 -11.23
N VAL A 25 6.53 6.34 -12.38
CA VAL A 25 7.71 6.36 -13.26
C VAL A 25 7.37 7.03 -14.59
N LEU A 26 8.35 7.66 -15.23
CA LEU A 26 8.13 8.27 -16.53
C LEU A 26 8.04 7.19 -17.61
N GLN A 27 6.94 7.05 -18.33
CA GLN A 27 6.90 6.16 -19.49
C GLN A 27 7.26 6.91 -20.77
N THR A 28 8.04 6.26 -21.63
CA THR A 28 8.28 6.76 -22.99
C THR A 28 7.12 6.39 -23.91
N GLU A 29 6.84 7.23 -24.91
CA GLU A 29 5.78 6.98 -25.89
C GLU A 29 5.97 5.65 -26.64
N GLU A 30 7.23 5.24 -26.85
CA GLU A 30 7.56 3.96 -27.46
C GLU A 30 7.10 2.77 -26.61
N ASP A 31 7.31 2.83 -25.30
CA ASP A 31 6.94 1.74 -24.39
C ASP A 31 5.42 1.63 -24.28
N VAL A 32 4.73 2.77 -24.21
CA VAL A 32 3.26 2.83 -24.25
C VAL A 32 2.75 2.20 -25.54
N THR A 33 3.33 2.55 -26.69
CA THR A 33 2.92 2.03 -27.99
C THR A 33 3.17 0.52 -28.12
N LYS A 34 4.33 0.03 -27.65
CA LYS A 34 4.67 -1.40 -27.64
C LYS A 34 3.69 -2.18 -26.75
N ASN A 35 3.40 -1.68 -25.55
CA ASN A 35 2.47 -2.32 -24.62
C ASN A 35 1.04 -2.30 -25.14
N ARG A 36 0.57 -1.17 -25.70
CA ARG A 36 -0.76 -1.05 -26.32
C ARG A 36 -0.94 -2.06 -27.45
N LYS A 37 -0.01 -2.11 -28.41
CA LYS A 37 -0.06 -3.08 -29.52
C LYS A 37 -0.11 -4.52 -29.03
N LYS A 38 0.73 -4.86 -28.06
CA LYS A 38 0.77 -6.21 -27.46
C LYS A 38 -0.57 -6.60 -26.81
N MET A 39 -1.28 -5.66 -26.19
CA MET A 39 -2.60 -5.92 -25.61
C MET A 39 -3.72 -5.95 -26.65
N GLN A 40 -3.63 -5.09 -27.69
CA GLN A 40 -4.56 -5.15 -28.83
C GLN A 40 -4.45 -6.51 -29.56
N ASP A 41 -3.24 -7.03 -29.75
CA ASP A 41 -3.00 -8.36 -30.34
C ASP A 41 -3.62 -9.49 -29.50
N ALA A 42 -3.68 -9.31 -28.18
CA ALA A 42 -4.34 -10.21 -27.25
C ALA A 42 -5.87 -10.00 -27.15
N LYS A 43 -6.44 -9.13 -27.98
CA LYS A 43 -7.87 -8.81 -28.10
C LYS A 43 -8.50 -8.24 -26.82
N TYR A 44 -7.76 -7.38 -26.12
CA TYR A 44 -8.34 -6.52 -25.07
C TYR A 44 -9.07 -5.33 -25.69
N ASP A 45 -10.10 -4.83 -25.01
CA ASP A 45 -10.81 -3.62 -25.41
C ASP A 45 -9.95 -2.37 -25.09
N ASP A 46 -10.00 -1.34 -25.93
CA ASP A 46 -9.12 -0.16 -25.82
C ASP A 46 -9.20 0.52 -24.43
N GLU A 47 -10.37 0.52 -23.78
CA GLU A 47 -10.58 1.06 -22.43
C GLU A 47 -9.80 0.27 -21.35
N GLU A 48 -9.76 -1.06 -21.48
CA GLU A 48 -9.05 -1.94 -20.54
C GLU A 48 -7.53 -1.78 -20.71
N ILE A 49 -7.08 -1.59 -21.95
CA ILE A 49 -5.67 -1.33 -22.26
C ILE A 49 -5.20 -0.03 -21.61
N ASP A 50 -5.99 1.04 -21.71
CA ASP A 50 -5.62 2.34 -21.12
C ASP A 50 -5.57 2.28 -19.58
N ALA A 51 -6.49 1.54 -18.95
CA ALA A 51 -6.47 1.32 -17.51
C ALA A 51 -5.23 0.51 -17.06
N GLU A 52 -4.85 -0.53 -17.81
CA GLU A 52 -3.71 -1.37 -17.48
C GLU A 52 -2.37 -0.63 -17.71
N ILE A 53 -2.26 0.16 -18.79
CA ILE A 53 -1.10 1.03 -19.03
C ILE A 53 -0.93 2.03 -17.88
N LYS A 54 -2.03 2.67 -17.44
CA LYS A 54 -2.02 3.59 -16.31
C LYS A 54 -1.56 2.89 -15.02
N ASN A 55 -2.01 1.67 -14.77
CA ASN A 55 -1.59 0.90 -13.60
C ASN A 55 -0.12 0.45 -13.68
N MET A 56 0.41 0.18 -14.87
CA MET A 56 1.80 -0.23 -15.08
C MET A 56 2.81 0.85 -14.68
N VAL A 57 2.44 2.13 -14.81
CA VAL A 57 3.25 3.29 -14.38
C VAL A 57 3.44 3.34 -12.86
N ILE A 58 2.50 2.74 -12.11
CA ILE A 58 2.38 2.98 -10.67
C ILE A 58 2.86 1.75 -9.90
N THR A 59 3.89 1.92 -9.08
CA THR A 59 4.31 0.89 -8.11
C THR A 59 3.73 1.19 -6.74
N LYS A 60 2.91 0.28 -6.22
CA LYS A 60 2.26 0.38 -4.90
C LYS A 60 2.84 -0.65 -3.94
N LYS A 61 3.24 -0.22 -2.75
CA LYS A 61 3.63 -1.09 -1.63
C LYS A 61 2.77 -0.77 -0.42
N ALA A 62 2.05 -1.76 0.08
CA ALA A 62 1.42 -1.67 1.39
C ALA A 62 1.69 -2.92 2.22
N LYS A 63 2.56 -2.76 3.22
CA LYS A 63 2.95 -3.85 4.12
C LYS A 63 1.72 -4.50 4.75
N GLY A 64 1.61 -5.81 4.54
CA GLY A 64 0.54 -6.62 5.12
C GLY A 64 -0.72 -6.69 4.27
N VAL A 65 -0.91 -5.86 3.24
CA VAL A 65 -2.01 -5.93 2.26
C VAL A 65 -1.69 -6.93 1.15
N LYS A 66 -2.69 -7.72 0.71
CA LYS A 66 -2.52 -8.64 -0.43
C LYS A 66 -2.31 -7.85 -1.72
N SER A 67 -1.46 -8.36 -2.61
CA SER A 67 -1.15 -7.71 -3.88
C SER A 67 -2.37 -7.56 -4.80
N SER A 68 -3.29 -8.52 -4.78
CA SER A 68 -4.54 -8.43 -5.56
C SER A 68 -5.35 -7.21 -5.16
N ILE A 69 -5.52 -7.00 -3.86
CA ILE A 69 -6.29 -5.86 -3.34
C ILE A 69 -5.57 -4.54 -3.57
N LEU A 70 -4.24 -4.53 -3.49
CA LEU A 70 -3.43 -3.37 -3.85
C LEU A 70 -3.60 -2.94 -5.31
N LYS A 71 -3.85 -3.89 -6.23
CA LYS A 71 -4.09 -3.58 -7.63
C LYS A 71 -5.49 -3.02 -7.86
N THR A 72 -6.50 -3.57 -7.18
CA THR A 72 -7.92 -3.27 -7.45
C THR A 72 -8.49 -2.12 -6.63
N GLU A 73 -8.15 -1.99 -5.34
CA GLU A 73 -8.84 -1.09 -4.41
C GLU A 73 -8.01 0.12 -3.95
N ILE A 74 -6.69 0.07 -4.14
CA ILE A 74 -5.77 1.12 -3.68
C ILE A 74 -5.16 1.81 -4.89
N THR A 75 -5.33 3.12 -4.99
CA THR A 75 -4.75 3.99 -6.02
C THR A 75 -3.54 4.75 -5.47
N PHE A 76 -2.89 5.55 -6.31
CA PHE A 76 -1.81 6.43 -5.86
C PHE A 76 -2.37 7.58 -5.02
N GLU A 77 -3.51 8.13 -5.44
CA GLU A 77 -4.20 9.24 -4.82
C GLU A 77 -4.63 8.90 -3.38
N ASP A 78 -4.96 7.64 -3.09
CA ASP A 78 -5.23 7.20 -1.72
C ASP A 78 -4.05 7.38 -0.76
N TYR A 79 -2.80 7.27 -1.26
CA TYR A 79 -1.62 7.51 -0.42
C TYR A 79 -1.45 9.01 -0.14
N ASP A 80 -1.70 9.84 -1.16
CA ASP A 80 -1.63 11.29 -1.08
C ASP A 80 -2.70 11.82 -0.11
N GLU A 81 -3.95 11.38 -0.28
CA GLU A 81 -5.04 11.68 0.65
C GLU A 81 -4.73 11.20 2.07
N CYS A 82 -4.13 10.01 2.23
CA CYS A 82 -3.78 9.50 3.55
C CYS A 82 -2.74 10.38 4.25
N LEU A 83 -1.80 10.94 3.49
CA LEU A 83 -0.76 11.83 3.99
C LEU A 83 -1.32 13.22 4.34
N ASP A 84 -2.13 13.80 3.45
CA ASP A 84 -2.62 15.17 3.58
C ASP A 84 -3.82 15.31 4.52
N SER A 85 -4.78 14.37 4.43
CA SER A 85 -6.01 14.42 5.22
C SER A 85 -5.91 13.65 6.54
N PHE A 86 -4.76 13.01 6.81
CA PHE A 86 -4.53 12.13 7.96
C PHE A 86 -5.58 11.03 8.09
N LYS A 87 -6.16 10.62 6.96
CA LYS A 87 -7.24 9.63 6.91
C LYS A 87 -6.66 8.24 6.65
N GLN A 88 -7.00 7.29 7.51
CA GLN A 88 -6.63 5.90 7.31
C GLN A 88 -7.54 5.25 6.26
N LYS A 89 -6.96 4.44 5.37
CA LYS A 89 -7.72 3.63 4.41
C LYS A 89 -7.91 2.23 4.97
N ILE A 90 -9.16 1.83 5.20
CA ILE A 90 -9.53 0.47 5.61
C ILE A 90 -9.80 -0.37 4.36
N VAL A 91 -9.28 -1.59 4.36
CA VAL A 91 -9.33 -2.53 3.24
C VAL A 91 -9.92 -3.85 3.71
N SER A 92 -10.77 -4.45 2.89
CA SER A 92 -11.38 -5.75 3.15
C SER A 92 -10.65 -6.85 2.40
N GLN A 93 -10.41 -8.00 3.03
CA GLN A 93 -9.81 -9.15 2.36
C GLN A 93 -10.53 -10.44 2.72
N HIS A 94 -10.85 -11.25 1.71
CA HIS A 94 -11.31 -12.61 1.92
C HIS A 94 -10.12 -13.52 2.24
N LEU A 95 -10.27 -14.37 3.25
CA LEU A 95 -9.25 -15.31 3.71
C LEU A 95 -9.91 -16.65 4.07
N ILE A 96 -9.21 -17.75 3.83
CA ILE A 96 -9.58 -19.06 4.39
C ILE A 96 -8.81 -19.23 5.70
N ARG A 97 -9.52 -19.52 6.78
CA ARG A 97 -8.95 -19.71 8.11
C ARG A 97 -9.36 -21.07 8.66
N SER A 98 -8.44 -21.73 9.35
CA SER A 98 -8.73 -22.93 10.14
C SER A 98 -8.75 -22.55 11.61
N GLU A 99 -9.83 -22.91 12.31
CA GLU A 99 -9.95 -22.78 13.76
C GLU A 99 -10.52 -24.10 14.31
N LYS A 100 -9.88 -24.67 15.34
CA LYS A 100 -10.25 -25.97 15.93
C LYS A 100 -10.46 -27.07 14.87
N HIS A 101 -9.61 -27.10 13.85
CA HIS A 101 -9.68 -28.04 12.72
C HIS A 101 -10.88 -27.85 11.78
N GLN A 102 -11.66 -26.77 11.92
CA GLN A 102 -12.75 -26.41 11.02
C GLN A 102 -12.32 -25.27 10.09
N VAL A 103 -12.44 -25.49 8.79
CA VAL A 103 -12.05 -24.53 7.75
C VAL A 103 -13.26 -23.67 7.37
N HIS A 104 -13.07 -22.36 7.40
CA HIS A 104 -14.12 -21.39 7.08
C HIS A 104 -13.54 -20.23 6.27
N SER A 105 -14.38 -19.61 5.44
CA SER A 105 -14.06 -18.38 4.72
C SER A 105 -14.44 -17.20 5.59
N ILE A 106 -13.50 -16.28 5.83
CA ILE A 106 -13.73 -15.06 6.60
C ILE A 106 -13.47 -13.83 5.74
N ILE A 107 -14.14 -12.75 6.12
CA ILE A 107 -13.83 -11.40 5.65
C ILE A 107 -13.07 -10.70 6.76
N GLN A 108 -11.90 -10.18 6.42
CA GLN A 108 -11.02 -9.50 7.35
C GLN A 108 -10.86 -8.04 6.91
N GLN A 109 -11.29 -7.12 7.76
CA GLN A 109 -11.06 -5.68 7.59
C GLN A 109 -9.78 -5.27 8.32
N LYS A 110 -8.96 -4.47 7.65
CA LYS A 110 -7.70 -3.97 8.21
C LYS A 110 -7.36 -2.58 7.72
N ILE A 111 -6.56 -1.88 8.50
CA ILE A 111 -5.94 -0.63 8.06
C ILE A 111 -4.93 -0.98 6.96
N GLY A 112 -5.24 -0.58 5.73
CA GLY A 112 -4.40 -0.77 4.55
C GLY A 112 -3.34 0.33 4.43
N LEU A 113 -3.78 1.59 4.54
CA LEU A 113 -2.90 2.77 4.55
C LEU A 113 -3.11 3.56 5.86
N SER A 114 -2.01 4.00 6.45
CA SER A 114 -1.99 4.87 7.62
C SER A 114 -0.70 5.69 7.63
N TYR A 115 -0.83 6.96 8.02
CA TYR A 115 0.28 7.90 8.22
C TYR A 115 1.05 7.63 9.52
N GLU A 116 0.44 6.93 10.49
CA GLU A 116 1.08 6.65 11.78
C GLU A 116 2.17 5.57 11.65
N ASP A 117 3.36 5.85 12.17
CA ASP A 117 4.42 4.85 12.32
C ASP A 117 4.21 4.06 13.62
N ASP A 118 3.43 2.97 13.52
CA ASP A 118 3.12 2.05 14.63
C ASP A 118 4.36 1.48 15.34
N LYS A 119 5.58 1.64 14.79
CA LYS A 119 6.83 1.14 15.37
C LYS A 119 7.62 2.20 16.13
N ARG A 120 7.15 3.45 16.14
CA ARG A 120 7.81 4.56 16.84
C ARG A 120 6.87 5.28 17.81
N TYR A 121 7.43 5.72 18.92
CA TYR A 121 6.80 6.58 19.92
C TYR A 121 7.25 8.01 19.64
N LEU A 122 6.30 8.91 19.37
CA LEU A 122 6.57 10.33 19.24
C LEU A 122 6.70 10.96 20.63
N ILE A 123 7.83 11.60 20.90
CA ILE A 123 8.04 12.29 22.17
C ILE A 123 7.22 13.58 22.15
N SER A 124 6.28 13.72 23.08
CA SER A 124 5.41 14.88 23.18
C SER A 124 6.21 16.19 23.25
N GLY A 125 5.89 17.13 22.36
CA GLY A 125 6.56 18.45 22.30
C GLY A 125 7.86 18.47 21.50
N THR A 126 8.24 17.38 20.83
CA THR A 126 9.41 17.33 19.93
C THR A 126 9.08 16.58 18.64
N ASP A 127 9.97 16.65 17.66
CA ASP A 127 9.99 15.87 16.41
C ASP A 127 10.73 14.52 16.56
N ASN A 128 11.35 14.28 17.71
CA ASN A 128 12.11 13.07 17.97
C ASN A 128 11.19 11.87 18.22
N THR A 129 11.61 10.73 17.69
CA THR A 129 10.89 9.46 17.83
C THR A 129 11.78 8.38 18.42
N LEU A 130 11.21 7.57 19.32
CA LEU A 130 11.89 6.42 19.92
C LEU A 130 11.28 5.10 19.43
N PRO A 131 12.07 4.04 19.22
CA PRO A 131 11.49 2.73 18.97
C PRO A 131 10.71 2.27 20.20
N TRP A 132 9.52 1.70 20.00
CA TRP A 132 8.77 1.17 21.13
C TRP A 132 9.55 0.07 21.87
N GLY A 133 9.57 0.16 23.20
CA GLY A 133 10.42 -0.66 24.07
C GLY A 133 11.71 0.04 24.53
N HIS A 134 11.97 1.26 24.05
CA HIS A 134 13.06 2.09 24.56
C HIS A 134 12.84 2.49 26.02
N ASN A 135 13.91 2.53 26.83
CA ASN A 135 13.86 2.78 28.27
C ASN A 135 13.30 4.17 28.67
N ALA A 136 13.46 5.17 27.80
CA ALA A 136 12.98 6.54 28.02
C ALA A 136 11.47 6.71 27.74
N ILE A 137 10.79 5.67 27.27
CA ILE A 137 9.34 5.70 27.03
C ILE A 137 8.61 5.55 28.38
N PRO A 138 7.65 6.44 28.72
CA PRO A 138 6.87 6.31 29.95
C PRO A 138 6.13 4.96 29.99
N SER A 139 6.24 4.23 31.10
CA SER A 139 5.57 2.92 31.28
C SER A 139 4.04 2.99 31.19
N THR A 140 3.47 4.18 31.32
CA THR A 140 2.04 4.47 31.18
C THR A 140 1.58 4.53 29.71
N SER A 141 2.51 4.66 28.76
CA SER A 141 2.20 4.68 27.33
C SER A 141 2.02 3.25 26.80
N SER A 142 0.78 2.78 26.78
CA SER A 142 0.42 1.52 26.12
C SER A 142 0.00 1.80 24.67
N LYS A 143 0.51 1.00 23.72
CA LYS A 143 -0.04 1.01 22.37
C LYS A 143 -1.45 0.43 22.39
N LYS A 144 -2.43 1.20 21.91
CA LYS A 144 -3.64 0.59 21.35
C LYS A 144 -3.24 -0.07 20.04
N LYS A 145 -3.29 -1.40 19.98
CA LYS A 145 -3.34 -2.10 18.69
C LYS A 145 -4.78 -2.00 18.22
N ASP A 146 -5.07 -1.10 17.29
CA ASP A 146 -6.31 -1.22 16.53
C ASP A 146 -6.19 -2.46 15.66
N GLY A 147 -6.68 -3.56 16.24
CA GLY A 147 -6.55 -4.90 15.71
C GLY A 147 -7.42 -5.09 14.48
N CYS A 148 -6.97 -6.00 13.63
CA CYS A 148 -7.74 -6.48 12.50
C CYS A 148 -9.12 -6.97 12.97
N ARG A 149 -10.21 -6.44 12.41
CA ARG A 149 -11.56 -6.94 12.68
C ARG A 149 -11.89 -8.03 11.66
N CYS A 150 -12.22 -9.21 12.14
CA CYS A 150 -12.70 -10.31 11.31
C CYS A 150 -14.19 -10.52 11.57
N SER A 151 -14.99 -10.60 10.52
CA SER A 151 -16.38 -11.04 10.57
C SER A 151 -16.46 -12.50 10.09
N HIS A 152 -17.22 -13.32 10.82
CA HIS A 152 -17.53 -14.70 10.45
C HIS A 152 -18.82 -14.74 9.64
#